data_AF-A0AAV4EUH7-F1
#
_entry.id   AF-A0AAV4EUH7-F1
#
_cell.length_a   1.000
_cell.length_b   1.000
_cell.length_c   1.000
_cell.angle_alpha   90.00
_cell.angle_beta   90.00
_cell.angle_gamma   90.00
#
_symmetry.space_group_name_H-M   'P 1'
#
loop_
_entity.id
_entity.type
_entity.pdbx_description
1 polymer ?
#
loop_
_entity_poly.entity_id
_entity_poly.type
_entity_poly.pdbx_seq_one_letter_code
_entity_poly.pdbx_strand_id
1 'polypeptide(L)'
;MSVAHDSLTGAHLGIRITKDKVLSNFYWPGVDGNVTRYCRLCDVCQRTVKKGIVPRVPLEKVPLVDTPFKRVTMDIVGPINPPSKAGQRFILTLIDYATRYAEAVPLRKIDTETVAEALVDIYSRLGVPEEVLSDQGTQFMSDCMKEVCRLLGIKQKATTLYHSMCNGLVERFNATLKTCLRRLCSEQPR
;
A
#
# COMPACT_ATOMS: atom_id res chain seq x y z
N MET A 1 39.17 17.02 -14.26
CA MET A 1 37.79 16.51 -14.06
C MET A 1 36.91 17.46 -13.29
N SER A 2 37.28 17.86 -12.06
CA SER A 2 36.48 18.79 -11.23
C SER A 2 36.05 20.07 -11.97
N VAL A 3 36.97 20.72 -12.70
CA VAL A 3 36.66 21.92 -13.49
C VAL A 3 35.61 21.68 -14.59
N ALA A 4 35.53 20.48 -15.17
CA ALA A 4 34.59 20.16 -16.24
C ALA A 4 33.23 19.63 -15.72
N HIS A 5 33.20 19.11 -14.49
CA HIS A 5 32.02 18.48 -13.88
C HIS A 5 31.40 19.31 -12.75
N ASP A 6 32.21 19.77 -11.79
CA ASP A 6 31.75 20.40 -10.54
C ASP A 6 31.64 21.92 -10.64
N SER A 7 32.27 22.55 -11.65
CA SER A 7 32.25 24.00 -11.81
C SER A 7 30.85 24.53 -12.13
N LEU A 8 30.67 25.84 -11.97
CA LEU A 8 29.40 26.51 -12.30
C LEU A 8 28.97 26.26 -13.75
N THR A 9 29.93 26.23 -14.68
CA THR A 9 29.67 25.90 -16.09
C THR A 9 29.56 24.39 -16.32
N GLY A 10 30.17 23.56 -15.47
CA GLY A 10 30.10 22.09 -15.43
C GLY A 10 28.74 21.55 -14.98
N ALA A 11 28.15 22.17 -13.96
CA ALA A 11 26.81 21.97 -13.41
C ALA A 11 26.41 20.50 -13.16
N HIS A 12 27.37 19.65 -12.78
CA HIS A 12 27.16 18.22 -12.55
C HIS A 12 26.46 17.50 -13.71
N LEU A 13 26.65 17.98 -14.93
CA LEU A 13 26.05 17.40 -16.12
C LEU A 13 26.58 15.99 -16.37
N GLY A 14 25.79 15.18 -17.07
CA GLY A 14 26.08 13.76 -17.28
C GLY A 14 27.40 13.49 -18.00
N ILE A 15 27.86 12.24 -17.90
CA ILE A 15 29.16 11.74 -18.41
C ILE A 15 29.49 12.24 -19.82
N ARG A 16 28.51 12.21 -20.74
CA ARG A 16 28.70 12.66 -22.13
C ARG A 16 29.13 14.13 -22.20
N ILE A 17 28.42 15.02 -21.52
CA ILE A 17 28.70 16.46 -21.55
C ILE A 17 30.03 16.77 -20.85
N THR A 18 30.31 16.10 -19.73
CA THR A 18 31.61 16.24 -19.05
C THR A 18 32.75 15.77 -19.95
N LYS A 19 32.57 14.67 -20.68
CA LYS A 19 33.56 14.16 -21.63
C LYS A 19 33.82 15.16 -22.75
N ASP A 20 32.78 15.70 -23.37
CA ASP A 20 32.92 16.67 -24.46
C ASP A 20 33.69 17.92 -24.02
N LYS A 21 33.46 18.40 -22.80
CA LYS A 21 34.20 19.53 -22.20
C LYS A 21 35.67 19.22 -21.89
N VAL A 22 35.97 17.98 -21.52
CA VAL A 22 37.35 17.55 -21.28
C VAL A 22 38.08 17.43 -22.61
N LEU A 23 37.45 16.80 -23.60
CA LEU A 23 38.02 16.56 -24.93
C LEU A 23 38.21 17.83 -25.77
N SER A 24 37.49 18.91 -25.47
CA SER A 24 37.68 20.18 -26.17
C SER A 24 39.02 20.86 -25.86
N ASN A 25 39.68 20.50 -24.75
CA ASN A 25 40.93 21.13 -24.33
C ASN A 25 42.05 20.12 -24.01
N PHE A 26 41.72 18.85 -23.75
CA PHE A 26 42.68 17.87 -23.25
C PHE A 26 42.40 16.47 -23.82
N TYR A 27 43.47 15.68 -24.02
CA TYR A 27 43.36 14.28 -24.44
C TYR A 27 44.43 13.42 -23.75
N TRP A 28 44.04 12.20 -23.35
CA TRP A 28 44.98 11.16 -22.90
C TRP A 28 44.35 9.75 -23.04
N PRO A 29 45.16 8.69 -23.09
CA PRO A 29 44.67 7.31 -23.11
C PRO A 29 43.82 7.00 -21.87
N GLY A 30 42.61 6.49 -22.08
CA GLY A 30 41.69 6.13 -20.98
C GLY A 30 40.86 7.29 -20.42
N VAL A 31 40.89 8.47 -21.05
CA VAL A 31 40.07 9.63 -20.67
C VAL A 31 38.59 9.29 -20.46
N ASP A 32 38.01 8.45 -21.33
CA ASP A 32 36.61 8.03 -21.23
C ASP A 32 36.30 7.29 -19.92
N GLY A 33 37.14 6.31 -19.57
CA GLY A 33 37.01 5.55 -18.33
C GLY A 33 37.21 6.43 -17.10
N ASN A 34 38.12 7.40 -17.17
CA ASN A 34 38.35 8.35 -16.08
C ASN A 34 37.17 9.32 -15.89
N VAL A 35 36.58 9.85 -16.97
CA VAL A 35 35.40 10.73 -16.89
C VAL A 35 34.22 9.96 -16.31
N THR A 36 33.97 8.77 -16.84
CA THR A 36 32.91 7.88 -16.38
C THR A 36 33.06 7.55 -14.90
N ARG A 37 34.27 7.17 -14.47
CA ARG A 37 34.56 6.88 -13.06
C ARG A 37 34.34 8.11 -12.18
N TYR A 38 34.80 9.29 -12.61
CA TYR A 38 34.65 10.52 -11.85
C TYR A 38 33.17 10.89 -11.63
N CYS A 39 32.36 10.92 -12.69
CA CYS A 39 30.93 11.24 -12.56
C CYS A 39 30.16 10.19 -11.75
N ARG A 40 30.53 8.90 -11.83
CA ARG A 40 29.91 7.82 -11.02
C ARG A 40 30.28 7.90 -9.54
N LEU A 41 31.43 8.47 -9.20
CA LEU A 41 31.87 8.64 -7.81
C LEU A 41 31.48 10.00 -7.22
N CYS A 42 30.89 10.90 -8.01
CA CYS A 42 30.46 12.22 -7.53
C CYS A 42 29.29 12.08 -6.52
N ASP A 43 29.54 12.41 -5.26
CA ASP A 43 28.57 12.32 -4.16
C ASP A 43 27.29 13.12 -4.44
N VAL A 44 27.44 14.34 -4.97
CA VAL A 44 26.29 15.20 -5.34
C VAL A 44 25.41 14.51 -6.38
N CYS A 45 25.99 13.96 -7.45
CA CYS A 45 25.25 13.22 -8.47
C CYS A 45 24.60 11.95 -7.90
N GLN A 46 25.32 11.17 -7.09
CA GLN A 46 24.77 9.93 -6.53
C GLN A 46 23.59 10.17 -5.58
N ARG A 47 23.57 11.31 -4.87
CA ARG A 47 22.45 11.69 -3.98
C ARG A 47 21.25 12.29 -4.71
N THR A 48 21.47 12.94 -5.86
CA THR A 48 20.44 13.71 -6.57
C THR A 48 19.81 12.98 -7.75
N VAL A 49 20.51 11.99 -8.33
CA VAL A 49 19.97 11.18 -9.42
C VAL A 49 18.76 10.39 -8.92
N LYS A 50 17.62 10.53 -9.61
CA LYS A 50 16.47 9.66 -9.40
C LYS A 50 16.92 8.22 -9.60
N LYS A 51 16.81 7.39 -8.57
CA LYS A 51 16.97 5.93 -8.69
C LYS A 51 16.15 5.49 -9.91
N GLY A 52 16.80 4.77 -10.84
CA GLY A 52 16.20 4.41 -12.12
C GLY A 52 14.87 3.67 -11.95
N ILE A 53 14.19 3.42 -13.07
CA ILE A 53 12.99 2.58 -13.09
C ILE A 53 13.39 1.21 -12.54
N VAL A 54 12.98 0.91 -11.31
CA VAL A 54 13.10 -0.44 -10.75
C VAL A 54 12.17 -1.30 -11.61
N PRO A 55 12.70 -2.32 -12.33
CA PRO A 55 11.84 -3.22 -13.08
C PRO A 55 10.81 -3.80 -12.10
N ARG A 56 9.52 -3.70 -12.44
CA ARG A 56 8.46 -4.30 -11.63
C ARG A 56 8.77 -5.79 -11.55
N VAL A 57 9.04 -6.27 -10.34
CA VAL A 57 9.20 -7.70 -10.06
C VAL A 57 7.97 -8.43 -10.62
N PRO A 58 8.13 -9.57 -11.31
CA PRO A 58 6.98 -10.35 -11.78
C PRO A 58 6.02 -10.59 -10.61
N LEU A 59 4.76 -10.22 -10.80
CA LEU A 59 3.72 -10.43 -9.80
C LEU A 59 3.58 -11.95 -9.60
N GLU A 60 4.05 -12.47 -8.47
CA GLU A 60 3.79 -13.85 -8.10
C GLU A 60 2.27 -14.06 -8.03
N LYS A 61 1.79 -15.13 -8.68
CA LYS A 61 0.38 -15.50 -8.62
C LYS A 61 0.05 -15.88 -7.19
N VAL A 62 -0.73 -15.03 -6.51
CA VAL A 62 -1.31 -15.36 -5.21
C VAL A 62 -2.07 -16.68 -5.36
N PRO A 63 -1.89 -17.67 -4.47
CA PRO A 63 -2.59 -18.94 -4.58
C PRO A 63 -4.10 -18.70 -4.65
N LEU A 64 -4.74 -19.37 -5.62
CA LEU A 64 -6.18 -19.26 -5.83
C LEU A 64 -6.89 -19.77 -4.57
N VAL A 65 -7.71 -18.92 -3.96
CA VAL A 65 -8.67 -19.34 -2.93
C VAL A 65 -9.95 -19.64 -3.69
N ASP A 66 -10.33 -20.90 -3.77
CA ASP A 66 -11.49 -21.42 -4.52
C ASP A 66 -12.69 -21.75 -3.63
N THR A 67 -12.44 -21.97 -2.34
CA THR A 67 -13.48 -22.25 -1.35
C THR A 67 -14.07 -20.94 -0.81
N PRO A 68 -15.40 -20.72 -0.93
CA PRO A 68 -16.08 -19.57 -0.32
C PRO A 68 -15.74 -19.46 1.16
N PHE A 69 -15.47 -18.23 1.61
CA PHE A 69 -15.28 -17.89 3.01
C PHE A 69 -14.08 -18.55 3.71
N LYS A 70 -13.24 -19.27 2.96
CA LYS A 70 -11.98 -19.83 3.48
C LYS A 70 -11.00 -18.74 3.91
N ARG A 71 -10.88 -17.69 3.10
CA ARG A 71 -10.06 -16.52 3.42
C ARG A 71 -10.85 -15.25 3.16
N VAL A 72 -10.92 -14.42 4.18
CA VAL A 72 -11.50 -13.08 4.08
C VAL A 72 -10.43 -12.03 4.35
N THR A 73 -10.55 -10.87 3.71
CA THR A 73 -9.79 -9.66 4.07
C THR A 73 -10.70 -8.66 4.73
N MET A 74 -10.20 -7.93 5.72
CA MET A 74 -10.93 -6.88 6.39
C MET A 74 -10.12 -5.58 6.47
N ASP A 75 -10.84 -4.46 6.37
CA ASP A 75 -10.28 -3.11 6.46
C ASP A 75 -11.31 -2.17 7.09
N ILE A 76 -10.86 -1.08 7.71
CA ILE A 76 -11.72 -0.05 8.29
C ILE A 76 -11.54 1.25 7.50
N VAL A 77 -12.63 1.68 6.86
CA VAL A 77 -12.69 2.95 6.17
C VAL A 77 -13.13 4.04 7.12
N GLY A 78 -12.32 5.09 7.28
CA GLY A 78 -12.71 6.30 7.99
C GLY A 78 -11.52 7.10 8.53
N PRO A 79 -11.77 8.14 9.34
CA PRO A 79 -13.09 8.68 9.68
C PRO A 79 -13.76 9.38 8.48
N ILE A 80 -15.06 9.15 8.30
CA ILE A 80 -15.92 9.81 7.32
C ILE A 80 -16.49 11.08 7.94
N ASN A 81 -16.36 12.20 7.22
CA ASN A 81 -16.91 13.49 7.59
C ASN A 81 -17.70 14.10 6.43
N PRO A 82 -18.92 14.62 6.67
CA PRO A 82 -19.65 14.60 7.94
C PRO A 82 -20.10 13.18 8.35
N PRO A 83 -20.36 12.90 9.65
CA PRO A 83 -20.90 11.62 10.10
C PRO A 83 -22.26 11.33 9.46
N SER A 84 -22.75 10.08 9.50
CA SER A 84 -24.13 9.73 9.10
C SER A 84 -25.18 10.29 10.09
N LYS A 85 -26.49 10.23 9.75
CA LYS A 85 -27.57 10.76 10.63
C LYS A 85 -27.58 10.07 12.00
N ALA A 86 -27.21 8.78 12.04
CA ALA A 86 -27.06 7.99 13.26
C ALA A 86 -25.67 8.15 13.94
N GLY A 87 -24.83 9.06 13.45
CA GLY A 87 -23.49 9.30 14.00
C GLY A 87 -22.43 8.27 13.61
N GLN A 88 -22.64 7.52 12.51
CA GLN A 88 -21.66 6.55 12.01
C GLN A 88 -20.51 7.29 11.31
N ARG A 89 -19.27 6.91 11.60
CA ARG A 89 -18.06 7.60 11.11
C ARG A 89 -17.04 6.66 10.48
N PHE A 90 -17.21 5.37 10.65
CA PHE A 90 -16.31 4.36 10.12
C PHE A 90 -17.14 3.28 9.43
N ILE A 91 -16.50 2.51 8.57
CA ILE A 91 -17.12 1.36 7.92
C ILE A 91 -16.12 0.21 8.01
N LEU A 92 -16.49 -0.85 8.71
CA LEU A 92 -15.79 -2.12 8.66
C LEU A 92 -16.17 -2.81 7.35
N THR A 93 -15.18 -3.14 6.55
CA THR A 93 -15.34 -3.84 5.28
C THR A 93 -14.74 -5.22 5.39
N LEU A 94 -15.45 -6.23 4.91
CA LEU A 94 -15.01 -7.61 4.86
C LEU A 94 -15.26 -8.16 3.45
N ILE A 95 -14.26 -8.80 2.85
CA ILE A 95 -14.36 -9.33 1.49
C ILE A 95 -13.83 -10.75 1.44
N ASP A 96 -14.63 -11.64 0.87
CA ASP A 96 -14.23 -13.01 0.59
C ASP A 96 -13.32 -13.09 -0.65
N TYR A 97 -12.22 -13.84 -0.53
CA TYR A 97 -11.27 -14.01 -1.63
C TYR A 97 -11.82 -14.87 -2.77
N ALA A 98 -12.65 -15.87 -2.49
CA ALA A 98 -13.12 -16.80 -3.52
C ALA A 98 -14.26 -16.20 -4.34
N THR A 99 -15.32 -15.74 -3.67
CA THR A 99 -16.56 -15.26 -4.32
C THR A 99 -16.54 -13.78 -4.65
N ARG A 100 -15.62 -13.00 -4.06
CA ARG A 100 -15.65 -11.53 -4.06
C ARG A 100 -16.87 -10.93 -3.35
N TYR A 101 -17.62 -11.73 -2.59
CA TYR A 101 -18.67 -11.22 -1.73
C TYR A 101 -18.10 -10.20 -0.75
N ALA A 102 -18.77 -9.05 -0.61
CA ALA A 102 -18.31 -7.95 0.23
C ALA A 102 -19.41 -7.51 1.19
N GLU A 103 -19.06 -7.39 2.46
CA GLU A 103 -19.91 -6.90 3.53
C GLU A 103 -19.34 -5.55 4.04
N ALA A 104 -20.19 -4.56 4.27
CA ALA A 104 -19.81 -3.25 4.78
C ALA A 104 -20.70 -2.85 5.96
N VAL A 105 -20.13 -2.81 7.16
CA VAL A 105 -20.84 -2.52 8.41
C VAL A 105 -20.46 -1.13 8.93
N PRO A 106 -21.41 -0.19 9.08
CA PRO A 106 -21.11 1.13 9.59
C PRO A 106 -20.86 1.10 11.11
N LEU A 107 -19.80 1.77 11.56
CA LEU A 107 -19.39 1.87 12.96
C LEU A 107 -19.28 3.33 13.43
N ARG A 108 -19.61 3.57 14.71
CA ARG A 108 -19.50 4.89 15.36
C ARG A 108 -18.09 5.15 15.87
N LYS A 109 -17.43 4.09 16.33
CA LYS A 109 -16.10 4.04 16.94
C LYS A 109 -15.39 2.76 16.52
N ILE A 110 -14.07 2.72 16.71
CA ILE A 110 -13.18 1.64 16.22
C ILE A 110 -12.42 0.97 17.38
N ASP A 111 -12.94 1.01 18.60
CA ASP A 111 -12.39 0.19 19.67
C ASP A 111 -12.58 -1.30 19.38
N THR A 112 -11.69 -2.11 19.96
CA THR A 112 -11.65 -3.56 19.77
C THR A 112 -12.99 -4.24 19.99
N GLU A 113 -13.71 -3.92 21.06
CA GLU A 113 -14.98 -4.57 21.40
C GLU A 113 -16.02 -4.32 20.32
N THR A 114 -16.19 -3.07 19.90
CA THR A 114 -17.12 -2.69 18.82
C THR A 114 -16.80 -3.42 17.51
N VAL A 115 -15.51 -3.57 17.18
CA VAL A 115 -15.09 -4.29 15.97
C VAL A 115 -15.32 -5.80 16.12
N ALA A 116 -15.04 -6.38 17.28
CA ALA A 116 -15.26 -7.79 17.56
C ALA A 116 -16.76 -8.15 17.51
N GLU A 117 -17.63 -7.34 18.11
CA GLU A 117 -19.09 -7.52 18.04
C GLU A 117 -19.58 -7.50 16.59
N ALA A 118 -19.13 -6.52 15.80
CA ALA A 118 -19.49 -6.44 14.39
C ALA A 118 -19.01 -7.67 13.59
N LEU A 119 -17.81 -8.18 13.88
CA LEU A 119 -17.30 -9.38 13.21
C LEU A 119 -18.08 -10.64 13.61
N VAL A 120 -18.39 -10.82 14.89
CA VAL A 120 -19.19 -11.96 15.37
C VAL A 120 -20.58 -11.96 14.75
N ASP A 121 -21.20 -10.79 14.62
CA ASP A 121 -22.49 -10.62 13.96
C ASP A 121 -22.42 -11.01 12.46
N ILE A 122 -21.38 -10.58 11.74
CA ILE A 122 -21.13 -11.01 10.36
C ILE A 122 -20.95 -12.53 10.27
N TYR A 123 -20.12 -13.11 11.14
CA TYR A 123 -19.83 -14.55 11.14
C TYR A 123 -21.05 -15.40 11.49
N SER A 124 -21.95 -14.87 12.31
CA SER A 124 -23.21 -15.54 12.65
C SER A 124 -24.14 -15.67 11.44
N ARG A 125 -24.03 -14.77 10.45
CA ARG A 125 -24.83 -14.81 9.20
C ARG A 125 -24.15 -15.59 8.08
N LEU A 126 -22.85 -15.40 7.91
CA LEU A 126 -22.12 -15.89 6.74
C LEU A 126 -21.32 -17.18 7.00
N GLY A 127 -21.15 -17.55 8.27
CA GLY A 127 -20.23 -18.59 8.70
C GLY A 127 -18.95 -18.01 9.28
N VAL A 128 -18.09 -18.86 9.84
CA VAL A 128 -16.79 -18.48 10.41
C VAL A 128 -15.70 -18.78 9.38
N PRO A 129 -14.78 -17.85 9.08
CA PRO A 129 -13.75 -18.08 8.08
C PRO A 129 -12.57 -18.89 8.65
N GLU A 130 -11.88 -19.65 7.80
CA GLU A 130 -10.66 -20.35 8.25
C GLU A 130 -9.51 -19.36 8.49
N GLU A 131 -9.40 -18.33 7.65
CA GLU A 131 -8.33 -17.34 7.71
C GLU A 131 -8.86 -15.91 7.53
N VAL A 132 -8.39 -15.01 8.40
CA VAL A 132 -8.64 -13.58 8.31
C VAL A 132 -7.34 -12.86 7.97
N LEU A 133 -7.39 -12.01 6.96
CA LEU A 133 -6.32 -11.06 6.64
C LEU A 133 -6.75 -9.66 7.06
N SER A 134 -5.96 -8.99 7.90
CA SER A 134 -6.16 -7.60 8.26
C SER A 134 -4.86 -6.81 8.16
N ASP A 135 -4.97 -5.48 8.22
CA ASP A 135 -3.80 -4.65 8.50
C ASP A 135 -3.33 -4.83 9.96
N GLN A 136 -2.25 -4.14 10.33
CA GLN A 136 -1.71 -4.14 11.70
C GLN A 136 -2.41 -3.12 12.60
N GLY A 137 -3.67 -2.77 12.31
CA GLY A 137 -4.46 -1.87 13.14
C GLY A 137 -4.61 -2.41 14.57
N THR A 138 -4.57 -1.51 15.55
CA THR A 138 -4.57 -1.87 16.99
C THR A 138 -5.82 -2.67 17.39
N GLN A 139 -6.97 -2.33 16.80
CA GLN A 139 -8.22 -3.06 16.99
C GLN A 139 -8.11 -4.54 16.58
N PHE A 140 -7.40 -4.85 15.50
CA PHE A 140 -7.23 -6.21 15.00
C PHE A 140 -6.14 -6.97 15.75
N MET A 141 -5.10 -6.27 16.21
CA MET A 141 -3.93 -6.89 16.87
C MET A 141 -4.06 -7.01 18.40
N SER A 142 -5.18 -6.56 18.96
CA SER A 142 -5.44 -6.60 20.40
C SER A 142 -5.62 -8.01 20.95
N ASP A 143 -5.38 -8.21 22.24
CA ASP A 143 -5.47 -9.53 22.87
C ASP A 143 -6.91 -10.07 22.91
N CYS A 144 -7.89 -9.18 23.06
CA CYS A 144 -9.31 -9.54 22.92
C CYS A 144 -9.61 -10.08 21.50
N MET A 145 -9.12 -9.42 20.43
CA MET A 145 -9.34 -9.93 19.07
C MET A 145 -8.63 -11.27 18.84
N LYS A 146 -7.40 -11.44 19.34
CA LYS A 146 -6.68 -12.72 19.28
C LYS A 146 -7.46 -13.82 19.97
N GLU A 147 -8.05 -13.54 21.13
CA GLU A 147 -8.85 -14.50 21.88
C GLU A 147 -10.15 -14.86 21.14
N VAL A 148 -10.84 -13.88 20.55
CA VAL A 148 -12.01 -14.12 19.69
C VAL A 148 -11.63 -15.03 18.52
N CYS A 149 -10.54 -14.73 17.81
CA CYS A 149 -10.06 -15.60 16.73
C CYS A 149 -9.70 -17.00 17.23
N ARG A 150 -9.07 -17.13 18.40
CA ARG A 150 -8.72 -18.43 19.00
C ARG A 150 -9.97 -19.25 19.31
N LEU A 151 -10.99 -18.64 19.91
CA LEU A 151 -12.25 -19.31 20.27
C LEU A 151 -13.03 -19.76 19.02
N LEU A 152 -12.99 -18.97 17.95
CA LEU A 152 -13.64 -19.28 16.68
C LEU A 152 -12.80 -20.17 15.75
N GLY A 153 -11.58 -20.54 16.15
CA GLY A 153 -10.67 -21.33 15.31
C GLY A 153 -10.15 -20.60 14.07
N ILE A 154 -10.20 -19.27 14.06
CA ILE A 154 -9.79 -18.42 12.94
C ILE A 154 -8.27 -18.21 12.98
N LYS A 155 -7.60 -18.44 11.86
CA LYS A 155 -6.19 -18.09 11.70
C LYS A 155 -6.04 -16.63 11.26
N GLN A 156 -5.62 -15.78 12.18
CA GLN A 156 -5.33 -14.38 11.87
C GLN A 156 -3.99 -14.24 11.15
N LYS A 157 -3.97 -13.46 10.06
CA LYS A 157 -2.78 -13.05 9.32
C LYS A 157 -2.77 -11.53 9.25
N ALA A 158 -1.68 -10.92 9.70
CA ALA A 158 -1.45 -9.51 9.48
C ALA A 158 -0.72 -9.32 8.15
N THR A 159 -1.13 -8.34 7.34
CA THR A 159 -0.36 -7.99 6.14
C THR A 159 1.01 -7.44 6.52
N THR A 160 2.06 -7.94 5.85
CA THR A 160 3.35 -7.25 5.82
C THR A 160 3.24 -6.08 4.84
N LEU A 161 3.98 -4.98 5.12
CA LEU A 161 4.01 -3.76 4.30
C LEU A 161 4.34 -3.97 2.79
N TYR A 162 4.70 -5.19 2.39
CA TYR A 162 5.15 -5.56 1.04
C TYR A 162 4.20 -6.47 0.24
N HIS A 163 3.06 -6.89 0.78
CA HIS A 163 2.07 -7.69 0.03
C HIS A 163 0.86 -6.85 -0.45
N SER A 164 1.15 -5.76 -1.17
CA SER A 164 0.15 -4.88 -1.80
C SER A 164 -0.83 -5.61 -2.75
N MET A 165 -0.49 -6.82 -3.21
CA MET A 165 -1.40 -7.65 -4.01
C MET A 165 -2.55 -8.26 -3.18
N CYS A 166 -2.33 -8.61 -1.91
CA CYS A 166 -3.37 -9.20 -1.06
C CYS A 166 -4.38 -8.14 -0.62
N ASN A 167 -3.92 -6.92 -0.29
CA ASN A 167 -4.83 -5.81 0.04
C ASN A 167 -5.51 -5.18 -1.18
N GLY A 168 -5.00 -5.40 -2.39
CA GLY A 168 -5.56 -4.78 -3.60
C GLY A 168 -7.04 -5.11 -3.89
N LEU A 169 -7.61 -6.15 -3.28
CA LEU A 169 -9.05 -6.43 -3.38
C LEU A 169 -9.88 -5.52 -2.48
N VAL A 170 -9.48 -5.41 -1.20
CA VAL A 170 -10.12 -4.54 -0.21
C VAL A 170 -9.94 -3.08 -0.61
N GLU A 171 -8.76 -2.70 -1.10
CA GLU A 171 -8.48 -1.35 -1.58
C GLU A 171 -9.36 -0.95 -2.77
N ARG A 172 -9.53 -1.87 -3.74
CA ARG A 172 -10.41 -1.64 -4.90
C ARG A 172 -11.86 -1.49 -4.49
N PHE A 173 -12.35 -2.38 -3.62
CA PHE A 173 -13.71 -2.28 -3.10
C PHE A 173 -13.91 -0.97 -2.31
N ASN A 174 -12.96 -0.61 -1.44
CA ASN A 174 -13.03 0.61 -0.65
C ASN A 174 -12.99 1.87 -1.53
N ALA A 175 -12.27 1.85 -2.65
CA ALA A 175 -12.30 2.92 -3.64
C ALA A 175 -13.68 3.05 -4.31
N THR A 176 -14.29 1.93 -4.71
CA THR A 176 -15.66 1.89 -5.27
C THR A 176 -16.68 2.39 -4.25
N LEU A 177 -16.64 1.86 -3.02
CA LEU A 177 -17.54 2.23 -1.93
C LEU A 177 -17.49 3.73 -1.63
N LYS A 178 -16.28 4.30 -1.49
CA LYS A 178 -16.08 5.75 -1.29
C LYS A 178 -16.66 6.56 -2.44
N THR A 179 -16.54 6.08 -3.67
CA THR A 179 -17.06 6.77 -4.87
C THR A 179 -18.59 6.77 -4.89
N CYS A 180 -19.21 5.62 -4.61
CA CYS A 180 -20.65 5.50 -4.49
C CYS A 180 -21.20 6.40 -3.38
N LEU A 181 -20.60 6.36 -2.18
CA LEU A 181 -21.02 7.21 -1.07
C LEU A 181 -20.93 8.70 -1.39
N ARG A 182 -19.85 9.16 -2.03
CA ARG A 182 -19.73 10.57 -2.46
C ARG A 182 -20.86 10.97 -3.39
N ARG A 183 -21.15 10.16 -4.42
CA ARG A 183 -22.21 10.46 -5.39
C ARG A 183 -23.58 10.55 -4.72
N LEU A 184 -23.92 9.57 -3.89
CA LEU A 184 -25.20 9.56 -3.17
C LEU A 184 -25.34 10.74 -2.20
N CYS A 185 -24.26 11.11 -1.50
CA CYS A 185 -24.26 12.30 -0.64
C CYS A 185 -24.33 13.61 -1.42
N SER A 186 -23.88 13.65 -2.68
CA SER A 186 -24.03 14.83 -3.55
C SER A 186 -25.44 14.96 -4.12
N GLU A 187 -26.12 13.85 -4.41
CA GLU A 187 -27.52 13.86 -4.86
C GLU A 187 -28.50 14.18 -3.74
N GLN A 188 -28.22 13.68 -2.53
CA GLN A 188 -29.00 13.95 -1.32
C GLN A 188 -28.12 14.60 -0.24
N PRO A 189 -27.74 15.88 -0.44
CA PRO A 189 -27.05 16.63 0.59
C PRO A 189 -27.95 16.74 1.83
N ARG A 190 -27.30 16.78 2.99
CA ARG A 190 -27.99 16.91 4.29
C ARG A 190 -28.75 18.21 4.43
#